data_AF-A0A7S4HH31-F1
#
_entry.id   AF-A0A7S4HH31-F1
#
_cell.length_a   1.000
_cell.length_b   1.000
_cell.length_c   1.000
_cell.angle_alpha   90.00
_cell.angle_beta   90.00
_cell.angle_gamma   90.00
#
_symmetry.space_group_name_H-M   'P 1'
#
loop_
_entity.id
_entity.type
_entity.pdbx_description
1 polymer ?
#
loop_
_entity_poly.entity_id
_entity_poly.type
_entity_poly.pdbx_seq_one_letter_code
_entity_poly.pdbx_strand_id
1 'polypeptide(L)'
;NQASNGGLVIEGCDEYRFMAYRHWNLYDSMYHSSFVASRLGIWKSSNSRNALKRMLAKMGLPLEQCSQPFTMMDMKIKRQLPQKLLKYARQFNLTGLAFPSFQLKSGYTRSLSAV
;
A
#
# COMPACT_ATOMS: atom_id res chain seq x y z
N ASN A 1 41.87 14.40 2.16
CA ASN A 1 40.84 15.27 1.54
C ASN A 1 39.59 14.46 1.30
N GLN A 2 38.70 14.46 2.31
CA GLN A 2 37.37 13.86 2.28
C GLN A 2 36.44 14.72 1.40
N ALA A 3 35.88 14.12 0.35
CA ALA A 3 34.69 14.62 -0.31
C ALA A 3 33.60 13.58 -0.08
N SER A 4 32.64 13.90 0.78
CA SER A 4 31.45 13.12 1.08
C SER A 4 30.60 12.97 -0.18
N ASN A 5 30.82 11.90 -0.94
CA ASN A 5 29.91 11.46 -1.99
C ASN A 5 28.62 10.98 -1.32
N GLY A 6 27.68 11.92 -1.10
CA GLY A 6 26.28 11.61 -0.82
C GLY A 6 25.67 10.96 -2.06
N GLY A 7 26.01 9.69 -2.30
CA GLY A 7 25.57 8.94 -3.47
C GLY A 7 24.06 8.80 -3.46
N LEU A 8 23.42 9.47 -4.42
CA LEU A 8 22.01 9.29 -4.74
C LEU A 8 21.87 7.99 -5.53
N VAL A 9 21.29 6.96 -4.91
CA VAL A 9 21.07 5.66 -5.54
C VAL A 9 19.60 5.56 -5.94
N ILE A 10 19.35 5.37 -7.24
CA ILE A 10 18.01 5.09 -7.77
C ILE A 10 17.84 3.58 -7.76
N GLU A 11 16.94 3.07 -6.92
CA GLU A 11 16.57 1.65 -6.88
C GLU A 11 15.18 1.43 -7.47
N GLY A 12 15.03 0.40 -8.31
CA GLY A 12 13.71 -0.07 -8.73
C GLY A 12 12.99 -0.70 -7.54
N CYS A 13 11.77 -0.28 -7.26
CA CYS A 13 10.96 -0.79 -6.17
C CYS A 13 9.50 -0.98 -6.59
N ASP A 14 8.89 -2.08 -6.19
CA ASP A 14 7.45 -2.28 -6.37
C ASP A 14 6.68 -1.38 -5.40
N GLU A 15 5.99 -0.39 -5.95
CA GLU A 15 5.13 0.51 -5.17
C GLU A 15 3.66 0.16 -5.34
N TYR A 16 2.89 0.37 -4.27
CA TYR A 16 1.45 0.19 -4.30
C TYR A 16 0.77 1.50 -4.70
N ARG A 17 -0.24 1.43 -5.57
CA ARG A 17 -1.11 2.56 -5.97
C ARG A 17 -2.02 3.12 -4.86
N PHE A 18 -1.73 2.82 -3.60
CA PHE A 18 -2.45 3.40 -2.48
C PHE A 18 -1.88 4.79 -2.18
N MET A 19 -2.73 5.81 -2.13
CA MET A 19 -2.31 7.14 -1.68
C MET A 19 -1.84 7.07 -0.22
N ALA A 20 -0.68 7.66 0.07
CA ALA A 20 -0.22 7.98 1.43
C ALA A 20 -0.08 6.82 2.44
N TYR A 21 0.17 5.58 1.99
CA TYR A 21 0.33 4.42 2.88
C TYR A 21 1.45 4.57 3.95
N ARG A 22 2.35 5.54 3.80
CA ARG A 22 3.45 5.79 4.76
C ARG A 22 3.04 6.59 5.99
N HIS A 23 2.02 7.43 5.87
CA HIS A 23 1.57 8.32 6.95
C HIS A 23 0.17 7.97 7.44
N TRP A 24 -0.62 7.23 6.65
CA TRP A 24 -1.99 6.87 6.94
C TRP A 24 -2.11 5.37 7.23
N ASN A 25 -3.27 4.96 7.76
CA ASN A 25 -3.58 3.54 7.91
C ASN A 25 -3.87 2.91 6.53
N LEU A 26 -3.70 1.58 6.44
CA LEU A 26 -3.90 0.85 5.18
C LEU A 26 -5.35 0.99 4.70
N TYR A 27 -6.31 0.92 5.61
CA TYR A 27 -7.74 0.96 5.31
C TYR A 27 -8.17 2.25 4.59
N ASP A 28 -7.81 3.41 5.12
CA ASP A 28 -8.12 4.72 4.56
C ASP A 28 -7.34 4.95 3.26
N SER A 29 -6.08 4.50 3.19
CA SER A 29 -5.29 4.55 1.95
C SER A 29 -5.95 3.75 0.82
N MET A 30 -6.55 2.59 1.13
CA MET A 30 -7.33 1.80 0.18
C MET A 30 -8.67 2.46 -0.15
N TYR A 31 -9.38 3.00 0.84
CA TYR A 31 -10.68 3.63 0.66
C TYR A 31 -10.60 4.88 -0.23
N HIS A 32 -9.54 5.68 -0.08
CA HIS A 32 -9.32 6.90 -0.85
C HIS A 32 -8.63 6.67 -2.20
N SER A 33 -8.10 5.46 -2.47
CA SER A 33 -7.54 5.13 -3.78
C SER A 33 -8.68 5.03 -4.80
N SER A 34 -8.69 5.93 -5.78
CA SER A 34 -9.67 5.95 -6.89
C SER A 34 -9.75 4.59 -7.61
N PHE A 35 -8.63 3.88 -7.73
CA PHE A 35 -8.56 2.56 -8.33
C PHE A 35 -9.37 1.51 -7.55
N VAL A 36 -9.17 1.45 -6.23
CA VAL A 36 -9.91 0.53 -5.35
C VAL A 36 -11.38 0.94 -5.32
N ALA A 37 -11.65 2.25 -5.27
CA ALA A 37 -13.00 2.79 -5.24
C ALA A 37 -13.83 2.45 -6.48
N SER A 38 -13.24 2.52 -7.67
CA SER A 38 -13.89 2.13 -8.92
C SER A 38 -14.12 0.62 -9.01
N ARG A 39 -13.21 -0.21 -8.50
CA ARG A 39 -13.31 -1.68 -8.58
C ARG A 39 -14.26 -2.29 -7.55
N LEU A 40 -14.32 -1.76 -6.34
CA LEU A 40 -15.27 -2.17 -5.30
C LEU A 40 -16.65 -1.51 -5.45
N GLY A 41 -16.82 -0.56 -6.37
CA GLY A 41 -18.08 0.14 -6.58
C GLY A 41 -18.47 1.02 -5.38
N ILE A 42 -17.49 1.71 -4.78
CA ILE A 42 -17.65 2.49 -3.54
C ILE A 42 -18.73 3.58 -3.68
N TRP A 43 -18.95 4.10 -4.88
CA TRP A 43 -19.95 5.13 -5.16
C TRP A 43 -21.41 4.64 -5.13
N LYS A 44 -21.66 3.32 -5.18
CA LYS A 44 -23.02 2.77 -5.31
C LYS A 44 -23.72 2.46 -3.99
N SER A 45 -23.04 2.45 -2.84
CA SER A 45 -23.70 2.02 -1.59
C SER A 45 -23.05 2.56 -0.31
N SER A 46 -23.89 2.93 0.66
CA SER A 46 -23.55 3.19 2.07
C SER A 46 -22.67 2.08 2.70
N ASN A 47 -22.74 0.85 2.17
CA ASN A 47 -22.01 -0.31 2.64
C ASN A 47 -20.59 -0.50 2.06
N SER A 48 -20.04 0.47 1.34
CA SER A 48 -18.69 0.38 0.74
C SER A 48 -17.59 0.10 1.77
N ARG A 49 -17.65 0.77 2.93
CA ARG A 49 -16.78 0.51 4.08
C ARG A 49 -16.87 -0.94 4.55
N ASN A 50 -18.07 -1.49 4.62
CA ASN A 50 -18.31 -2.87 5.01
C ASN A 50 -17.82 -3.86 3.96
N ALA A 51 -17.91 -3.53 2.66
CA ALA A 51 -17.36 -4.35 1.59
C ALA A 51 -15.83 -4.42 1.64
N LEU A 52 -15.16 -3.29 1.89
CA LEU A 52 -13.71 -3.25 2.08
C LEU A 52 -13.29 -4.06 3.32
N LYS A 53 -13.98 -3.90 4.45
CA LYS A 53 -13.74 -4.71 5.65
C LYS A 53 -13.92 -6.21 5.40
N ARG A 54 -14.99 -6.60 4.68
CA ARG A 54 -15.22 -8.00 4.28
C ARG A 54 -14.11 -8.54 3.38
N MET A 55 -13.61 -7.72 2.45
CA MET A 55 -12.48 -8.09 1.61
C MET A 55 -11.20 -8.32 2.43
N LEU A 56 -10.87 -7.39 3.34
CA LEU A 56 -9.70 -7.51 4.22
C LEU A 56 -9.81 -8.74 5.13
N ALA A 57 -10.99 -8.99 5.70
CA ALA A 57 -11.25 -10.18 6.50
C ALA A 57 -11.07 -11.46 5.66
N LYS A 58 -11.59 -11.49 4.41
CA LYS A 58 -11.44 -12.63 3.50
C LYS A 58 -9.99 -12.87 3.06
N MET A 59 -9.17 -11.83 3.00
CA MET A 59 -7.73 -11.93 2.76
C MET A 59 -6.95 -12.45 3.98
N GLY A 60 -7.58 -12.55 5.15
CA GLY A 60 -6.93 -12.92 6.40
C GLY A 60 -6.05 -11.81 6.95
N LEU A 61 -6.45 -10.55 6.76
CA LEU A 61 -5.80 -9.38 7.36
C LEU A 61 -6.66 -8.91 8.54
N PRO A 62 -6.11 -8.83 9.76
CA PRO A 62 -6.86 -8.34 10.91
C PRO A 62 -7.23 -6.87 10.71
N LEU A 63 -8.50 -6.56 10.92
CA LEU A 63 -9.06 -5.22 10.71
C LEU A 63 -8.42 -4.17 11.61
N GLU A 64 -8.07 -4.56 12.84
CA GLU A 64 -7.39 -3.69 13.81
C GLU A 64 -6.03 -3.21 13.26
N GLN A 65 -5.23 -4.12 12.73
CA GLN A 65 -3.94 -3.80 12.11
C GLN A 65 -4.09 -2.98 10.83
N CYS A 66 -5.19 -3.15 10.08
CA CYS A 66 -5.47 -2.34 8.90
C CYS A 66 -5.93 -0.91 9.24
N SER A 67 -6.52 -0.72 10.42
CA SER A 67 -6.93 0.58 10.95
C SER A 67 -5.80 1.32 11.68
N GLN A 68 -4.76 0.60 12.09
CA GLN A 68 -3.55 1.20 12.67
C GLN A 68 -2.69 1.87 11.61
N PRO A 69 -1.92 2.92 11.97
CA PRO A 69 -0.91 3.50 11.09
C PRO A 69 0.02 2.44 10.55
N PHE A 70 0.31 2.50 9.24
CA PHE A 70 1.16 1.50 8.59
C PHE A 70 2.54 1.39 9.25
N THR A 71 3.06 2.44 9.88
CA THR A 71 4.32 2.39 10.64
C THR A 71 4.28 1.38 11.78
N MET A 72 3.18 1.31 12.54
CA MET A 72 3.00 0.43 13.69
C MET A 72 2.54 -0.99 13.31
N MET A 73 2.06 -1.19 12.09
CA MET A 73 1.59 -2.50 11.65
C MET A 73 2.71 -3.55 11.68
N ASP A 74 2.36 -4.78 12.06
CA ASP A 74 3.32 -5.88 12.23
C ASP A 74 4.06 -6.20 10.92
N MET A 75 5.38 -6.40 11.02
CA MET A 75 6.27 -6.66 9.88
C MET A 75 5.88 -7.94 9.13
N LYS A 76 5.36 -8.96 9.82
CA LYS A 76 4.89 -10.21 9.21
C LYS A 76 3.68 -9.94 8.32
N ILE A 77 2.76 -9.09 8.77
CA ILE A 77 1.56 -8.73 7.99
C ILE A 77 1.97 -7.89 6.77
N LYS A 78 2.88 -6.92 6.95
CA LYS A 78 3.44 -6.12 5.84
C LYS A 78 4.07 -6.99 4.76
N ARG A 79 4.85 -8.00 5.15
CA ARG A 79 5.49 -8.95 4.21
C ARG A 79 4.48 -9.84 3.48
N GLN A 80 3.40 -10.24 4.15
CA GLN A 80 2.36 -11.08 3.57
C GLN A 80 1.35 -10.29 2.72
N LEU A 81 1.23 -8.98 2.94
CA LEU A 81 0.29 -8.10 2.25
C LEU A 81 0.39 -8.21 0.71
N PRO A 82 1.56 -8.10 0.05
CA PRO A 82 1.67 -8.26 -1.41
C PRO A 82 1.14 -9.60 -1.90
N GLN A 83 1.54 -10.68 -1.23
CA GLN A 83 1.15 -12.03 -1.64
C GLN A 83 -0.37 -12.25 -1.50
N LYS A 84 -0.95 -11.77 -0.40
CA LYS A 84 -2.40 -11.79 -0.17
C LYS A 84 -3.11 -10.93 -1.21
N LEU A 85 -2.67 -9.70 -1.44
CA LEU A 85 -3.24 -8.83 -2.46
C LEU A 85 -3.20 -9.48 -3.84
N LEU A 86 -2.08 -10.08 -4.26
CA LEU A 86 -1.96 -10.75 -5.55
C LEU A 86 -2.89 -11.97 -5.67
N LYS A 87 -2.97 -12.79 -4.61
CA LYS A 87 -3.84 -13.98 -4.57
C LYS A 87 -5.32 -13.62 -4.72
N TYR A 88 -5.75 -12.55 -4.04
CA TYR A 88 -7.14 -12.11 -4.05
C TYR A 88 -7.43 -11.04 -5.12
N ALA A 89 -6.41 -10.53 -5.81
CA ALA A 89 -6.56 -9.49 -6.83
C ALA A 89 -7.52 -9.91 -7.95
N ARG A 90 -7.47 -11.17 -8.40
CA ARG A 90 -8.39 -11.68 -9.42
C ARG A 90 -9.84 -11.75 -8.93
N GLN A 91 -10.06 -12.08 -7.65
CA GLN A 91 -11.42 -12.19 -7.09
C GLN A 91 -12.09 -10.81 -6.94
N PHE A 92 -11.30 -9.77 -6.66
CA PHE A 92 -11.80 -8.41 -6.42
C PHE A 92 -11.52 -7.45 -7.59
N ASN A 93 -11.08 -7.97 -8.75
CA ASN A 93 -10.66 -7.16 -9.91
C ASN A 93 -9.62 -6.07 -9.59
N LEU A 94 -8.74 -6.32 -8.60
CA LEU A 94 -7.65 -5.42 -8.20
C LEU A 94 -6.35 -5.65 -8.99
N THR A 95 -6.45 -6.17 -10.20
CA THR A 95 -5.31 -6.49 -11.08
C THR A 95 -4.56 -5.21 -11.48
N GLY A 96 -3.29 -5.07 -11.10
CA GLY A 96 -2.47 -3.87 -11.40
C GLY A 96 -2.37 -2.83 -10.27
N LEU A 97 -2.61 -3.27 -9.03
CA LEU A 97 -2.48 -2.42 -7.84
C LEU A 97 -1.01 -2.17 -7.43
N ALA A 98 -0.13 -3.15 -7.63
CA ALA A 98 1.32 -2.95 -7.55
C ALA A 98 1.82 -2.53 -8.93
N PHE A 99 2.64 -1.49 -8.98
CA PHE A 99 3.32 -1.04 -10.19
C PHE A 99 4.82 -0.91 -9.90
N PRO A 100 5.68 -1.28 -10.86
CA PRO A 100 7.10 -1.00 -10.72
C PRO A 100 7.29 0.52 -10.70
N SER A 101 7.97 1.00 -9.67
CA SER A 101 8.30 2.41 -9.47
C SER A 101 9.78 2.52 -9.12
N PHE A 102 10.25 3.75 -8.91
CA PHE A 102 11.63 4.04 -8.56
C PHE A 102 11.67 4.80 -7.24
N GLN A 103 12.56 4.39 -6.36
CA GLN A 103 12.82 5.11 -5.11
C GLN A 103 14.23 5.65 -5.14
N LEU A 104 14.34 6.91 -4.73
CA LEU A 104 15.61 7.60 -4.55
C LEU A 104 16.05 7.42 -3.11
N LYS A 105 17.11 6.65 -2.88
CA LYS A 105 17.77 6.54 -1.59
C LYS A 105 18.95 7.51 -1.56
N SER A 106 18.84 8.54 -0.72
CA SER A 106 19.95 9.45 -0.40
C SER A 106 20.59 8.99 0.91
N GLY A 107 21.90 8.69 0.88
CA GLY A 107 22.66 7.99 1.92
C GLY A 107 22.12 8.03 3.37
N TYR A 108 22.03 9.21 3.99
CA TYR A 108 21.72 9.35 5.43
C TYR A 108 20.29 9.78 5.77
N THR A 109 19.45 10.19 4.81
CA THR A 109 18.10 10.68 5.12
C THR A 109 17.06 10.18 4.13
N ARG A 110 15.93 9.71 4.68
CA ARG A 110 14.64 9.34 4.06
C ARG A 110 14.67 9.01 2.56
N SER A 111 14.38 7.74 2.25
CA SER A 111 14.02 7.30 0.90
C SER A 111 12.81 8.08 0.38
N LEU A 112 12.98 8.75 -0.76
CA LEU A 112 11.90 9.44 -1.48
C LEU A 112 11.34 8.49 -2.54
N SER A 113 10.01 8.37 -2.56
CA SER A 113 9.32 7.64 -3.63
C SER A 113 8.97 8.58 -4.76
N ALA A 114 8.89 8.05 -5.98
CA ALA A 114 8.50 8.80 -7.16
C ALA A 114 6.99 9.16 -7.21
N VAL A 115 6.18 8.65 -6.27
CA VAL A 115 4.72 8.89 -6.19
C VAL A 115 4.26 9.61 -4.93
#